data_AF-A0A9D3Z322-F1
#
_entry.id   AF-A0A9D3Z322-F1
#
_cell.length_a   1.000
_cell.length_b   1.000
_cell.length_c   1.000
_cell.angle_alpha   90.00
_cell.angle_beta   90.00
_cell.angle_gamma   90.00
#
_symmetry.space_group_name_H-M   'P 1'
#
loop_
_entity.id
_entity.type
_entity.pdbx_description
1 polymer ?
#
loop_
_entity_poly.entity_id
_entity_poly.type
_entity_poly.pdbx_seq_one_letter_code
_entity_poly.pdbx_strand_id
1 'polypeptide(L)'
;MAMCSSVWIFTQAYTIVLSRILTLLFKIISEKLEHDILSNGSTIPPNFQRLRLLHLKLSKLVSELDKDLGWFYAANIGFGTGLGVFTLYQIMKTTMDMFLLIMFVFWLLSSLAIIGFAATFAAFLHDAAHGPLEHVYDINVQDISMEKLAQVNLFLSKLTGTQIGFTTCGLLTINKEFILTIAGVFLTYFTVLYTL
;
A
#
# COMPACT_ATOMS: atom_id res chain seq x y z
N MET A 1 12.12 -27.38 8.31
CA MET A 1 11.32 -26.81 7.20
C MET A 1 10.00 -26.22 7.70
N ALA A 2 9.12 -26.96 8.38
CA ALA A 2 7.83 -26.43 8.87
C ALA A 2 7.93 -25.15 9.72
N MET A 3 8.85 -25.09 10.69
CA MET A 3 9.03 -23.89 11.54
C MET A 3 9.46 -22.65 10.74
N CYS A 4 10.30 -22.80 9.73
CA CYS A 4 10.73 -21.70 8.86
C CYS A 4 9.57 -21.18 8.00
N SER A 5 8.73 -22.08 7.50
CA SER A 5 7.52 -21.73 6.75
C SER A 5 6.48 -21.00 7.63
N SER A 6 6.32 -21.43 8.88
CA SER A 6 5.37 -20.80 9.82
C SER A 6 5.76 -19.37 10.19
N VAL A 7 7.05 -19.09 10.39
CA VAL A 7 7.52 -17.73 10.67
C VAL A 7 7.22 -16.81 9.50
N TRP A 8 7.47 -17.26 8.26
CA TRP A 8 7.19 -16.48 7.06
C TRP A 8 5.70 -16.14 6.94
N ILE A 9 4.82 -17.13 7.09
CA ILE A 9 3.36 -16.92 7.01
C ILE A 9 2.89 -15.95 8.10
N PHE A 10 3.41 -16.09 9.32
CA PHE A 10 3.03 -15.22 10.42
C PHE A 10 3.44 -13.77 10.19
N THR A 11 4.65 -13.53 9.69
CA THR A 11 5.10 -12.15 9.42
C THR A 11 4.31 -11.51 8.27
N GLN A 12 3.95 -12.28 7.24
CA GLN A 12 3.07 -11.78 6.15
C GLN A 12 1.66 -11.47 6.66
N ALA A 13 1.10 -12.36 7.48
CA ALA A 13 -0.21 -12.14 8.08
C ALA A 13 -0.21 -10.88 8.95
N TYR A 14 0.84 -10.68 9.75
CA TYR A 14 1.00 -9.49 10.58
C TYR A 14 1.01 -8.19 9.77
N THR A 15 1.80 -8.12 8.68
CA THR A 15 1.85 -6.90 7.84
C THR A 15 0.56 -6.65 7.09
N ILE A 16 -0.12 -7.70 6.62
CA ILE A 16 -1.44 -7.60 5.99
C ILE A 16 -2.49 -7.09 6.98
N VAL A 17 -2.53 -7.66 8.20
CA VAL A 17 -3.50 -7.23 9.22
C VAL A 17 -3.25 -5.78 9.62
N LEU A 18 -1.99 -5.41 9.84
CA LEU A 18 -1.64 -4.04 10.23
C LEU A 18 -1.97 -3.02 9.13
N SER A 19 -1.62 -3.31 7.88
CA SER A 19 -1.99 -2.45 6.74
C SER A 19 -3.50 -2.32 6.57
N ARG A 20 -4.28 -3.40 6.78
CA ARG A 20 -5.75 -3.34 6.78
C ARG A 20 -6.31 -2.50 7.92
N ILE A 21 -5.80 -2.65 9.15
CA ILE A 21 -6.24 -1.86 10.29
C ILE A 21 -6.00 -0.36 10.03
N LEU A 22 -4.81 0.00 9.53
CA LEU A 22 -4.50 1.39 9.18
C LEU A 22 -5.40 1.92 8.07
N THR A 23 -5.65 1.11 7.04
CA THR A 23 -6.57 1.45 5.94
C THR A 23 -7.99 1.72 6.46
N LEU A 24 -8.51 0.84 7.34
CA LEU A 24 -9.83 1.02 7.95
C LEU A 24 -9.89 2.28 8.81
N LEU A 25 -8.85 2.56 9.58
CA LEU A 25 -8.77 3.79 10.37
C LEU A 25 -8.81 5.03 9.49
N PHE A 26 -8.07 5.06 8.37
CA PHE A 26 -8.15 6.16 7.41
C PHE A 26 -9.54 6.28 6.79
N LYS A 27 -10.18 5.16 6.40
CA LYS A 27 -11.54 5.18 5.85
C LYS A 27 -12.57 5.72 6.85
N ILE A 28 -12.53 5.27 8.11
CA ILE A 28 -13.42 5.78 9.16
C ILE A 28 -13.27 7.29 9.34
N ILE A 29 -12.05 7.81 9.23
CA ILE A 29 -11.79 9.26 9.29
C ILE A 29 -12.41 9.97 8.09
N SER A 30 -12.22 9.43 6.88
CA SER A 30 -12.79 9.99 5.65
C SER A 30 -14.32 9.98 5.66
N GLU A 31 -14.94 8.86 6.03
CA GLU A 31 -16.40 8.71 6.13
C GLU A 31 -16.98 9.65 7.19
N LYS A 32 -16.28 9.82 8.33
CA LYS A 32 -16.70 10.77 9.35
C LYS A 32 -16.58 12.22 8.89
N LEU A 33 -15.56 12.53 8.08
CA LEU A 33 -15.41 13.85 7.47
C LEU A 33 -16.57 14.13 6.50
N GLU A 34 -16.86 13.18 5.62
CA GLU A 34 -17.93 13.26 4.63
C GLU A 34 -19.30 13.45 5.30
N HIS A 35 -19.61 12.63 6.30
CA HIS A 35 -20.87 12.74 7.05
C HIS A 35 -21.00 14.11 7.75
N ASP A 36 -19.93 14.61 8.37
CA ASP A 36 -19.93 15.91 9.05
C ASP A 36 -20.04 17.10 8.05
N ILE A 37 -19.56 16.95 6.80
CA ILE A 37 -19.70 17.96 5.74
C ILE A 37 -21.13 17.98 5.19
N LEU A 38 -21.69 16.79 4.90
CA LEU A 38 -23.06 16.64 4.39
C LEU A 38 -24.10 17.13 5.42
N SER A 39 -23.91 16.82 6.71
CA SER A 39 -24.84 17.26 7.77
C SER A 39 -24.80 18.77 8.03
N ASN A 40 -23.68 19.43 7.74
CA ASN A 40 -23.49 20.87 7.93
C ASN A 40 -23.67 21.68 6.62
N GLY A 41 -24.24 21.07 5.57
CA GLY A 41 -24.56 21.79 4.33
C GLY A 41 -23.34 22.36 3.61
N SER A 42 -22.24 21.61 3.53
CA SER A 42 -20.98 22.02 2.87
C SER A 42 -20.18 23.12 3.58
N THR A 43 -20.49 23.42 4.84
CA THR A 43 -19.67 24.31 5.67
C THR A 43 -18.63 23.54 6.48
N ILE A 44 -17.51 24.20 6.84
CA ILE A 44 -16.42 23.55 7.59
C ILE A 44 -16.95 23.04 8.93
N PRO A 45 -16.85 21.73 9.21
CA PRO A 45 -17.38 21.17 10.44
C PRO A 45 -16.60 21.73 11.65
N PRO A 46 -17.29 21.98 12.78
CA PRO A 46 -16.64 22.51 13.99
C PRO A 46 -15.55 21.56 14.53
N ASN A 47 -15.62 20.28 14.18
CA ASN A 47 -14.63 19.25 14.54
C ASN A 47 -13.48 19.10 13.53
N PHE A 48 -13.41 19.92 12.47
CA PHE A 48 -12.41 19.81 11.41
C PHE A 48 -10.97 19.78 11.95
N GLN A 49 -10.67 20.64 12.92
CA GLN A 49 -9.34 20.69 13.54
C GLN A 49 -8.98 19.40 14.28
N ARG A 50 -9.96 18.76 14.94
CA ARG A 50 -9.77 17.47 15.61
C ARG A 50 -9.55 16.36 14.59
N LEU A 51 -10.28 16.37 13.48
CA LEU A 51 -10.15 15.39 12.42
C LEU A 51 -8.80 15.48 11.70
N ARG A 52 -8.37 16.71 11.38
CA ARG A 52 -7.03 17.00 10.86
C ARG A 52 -5.93 16.52 11.80
N LEU A 53 -6.05 16.78 13.10
CA LEU A 53 -5.06 16.35 14.09
C LEU A 53 -4.99 14.82 14.19
N LEU A 54 -6.13 14.14 14.02
CA LEU A 54 -6.21 12.69 14.04
C LEU A 54 -5.61 12.06 12.77
N HIS A 55 -5.87 12.63 11.59
CA HIS A 55 -5.19 12.26 10.34
C HIS A 55 -3.67 12.50 10.40
N LEU A 56 -3.23 13.61 10.99
CA LEU A 56 -1.79 13.88 11.21
C LEU A 56 -1.14 12.87 12.15
N LYS A 57 -1.82 12.50 13.25
CA LYS A 57 -1.34 11.46 14.16
C LYS A 57 -1.25 10.10 13.46
N LEU A 58 -2.25 9.75 12.66
CA LEU A 58 -2.27 8.49 11.93
C LEU A 58 -1.19 8.45 10.83
N SER A 59 -1.02 9.55 10.10
CA SER A 59 0.06 9.70 9.10
C SER A 59 1.45 9.61 9.76
N LYS A 60 1.62 10.21 10.95
CA LYS A 60 2.87 10.07 11.72
C LYS A 60 3.10 8.62 12.17
N LEU A 61 2.06 7.94 12.64
CA LEU A 61 2.12 6.53 13.01
C LEU A 61 2.51 5.65 11.80
N VAL A 62 1.93 5.91 10.63
CA VAL A 62 2.28 5.20 9.39
C VAL A 62 3.75 5.45 9.03
N SER A 63 4.24 6.69 9.14
CA SER A 63 5.64 7.01 8.87
C SER A 63 6.61 6.37 9.88
N GLU A 64 6.21 6.23 11.14
CA GLU A 64 6.99 5.49 12.14
C GLU A 64 7.01 3.99 11.83
N LEU A 65 5.85 3.41 11.52
CA LEU A 65 5.74 2.00 11.11
C LEU A 65 6.47 1.70 9.80
N ASP A 66 6.52 2.66 8.89
CA ASP A 66 7.22 2.52 7.62
C ASP A 66 8.74 2.36 7.79
N LYS A 67 9.34 2.91 8.85
CA LYS A 67 10.77 2.71 9.11
C LYS A 67 11.10 1.25 9.38
N ASP A 68 10.25 0.57 10.14
CA ASP A 68 10.45 -0.82 10.52
C ASP A 68 9.95 -1.78 9.44
N LEU A 69 8.76 -1.51 8.90
CA LEU A 69 8.09 -2.36 7.91
C LEU A 69 8.62 -2.14 6.50
N GLY A 70 9.14 -0.96 6.18
CA GLY A 70 9.67 -0.67 4.86
C GLY A 70 10.90 -1.52 4.52
N TRP A 71 11.71 -1.87 5.53
CA TRP A 71 12.78 -2.85 5.39
C TRP A 71 12.24 -4.25 5.14
N PHE A 72 11.18 -4.63 5.86
CA PHE A 72 10.52 -5.91 5.66
C PHE A 72 9.91 -6.00 4.26
N TYR A 73 9.17 -4.99 3.79
CA TYR A 73 8.59 -4.93 2.46
C TYR A 73 9.66 -4.97 1.37
N ALA A 74 10.76 -4.23 1.52
CA ALA A 74 11.88 -4.25 0.58
C ALA A 74 12.51 -5.66 0.50
N ALA A 75 12.75 -6.30 1.63
CA ALA A 75 13.25 -7.67 1.67
C ALA A 75 12.25 -8.64 1.02
N ASN A 76 10.96 -8.51 1.33
CA ASN A 76 9.89 -9.37 0.81
C ASN A 76 9.79 -9.31 -0.71
N ILE A 77 9.70 -8.08 -1.24
CA ILE A 77 9.55 -7.83 -2.66
C ILE A 77 10.85 -8.19 -3.40
N GLY A 78 12.01 -7.81 -2.86
CA GLY A 78 13.31 -8.11 -3.45
C GLY A 78 13.59 -9.61 -3.51
N PHE A 79 13.54 -10.30 -2.37
CA PHE A 79 13.75 -11.75 -2.33
C PHE A 79 12.64 -12.50 -3.05
N GLY A 80 11.38 -12.10 -2.90
CA GLY A 80 10.25 -12.74 -3.57
C GLY A 80 10.35 -12.62 -5.09
N THR A 81 10.71 -11.45 -5.61
CA THR A 81 10.90 -11.25 -7.05
C THR A 81 12.08 -12.07 -7.56
N GLY A 82 13.22 -12.06 -6.86
CA GLY A 82 14.39 -12.85 -7.24
C GLY A 82 14.12 -14.36 -7.26
N LEU A 83 13.47 -14.89 -6.22
CA LEU A 83 13.06 -16.30 -6.16
C LEU A 83 12.03 -16.65 -7.24
N GLY A 84 11.09 -15.74 -7.51
CA GLY A 84 10.09 -15.92 -8.57
C GLY A 84 10.74 -16.03 -9.96
N VAL A 85 11.65 -15.11 -10.28
CA VAL A 85 12.40 -15.11 -11.55
C VAL A 85 13.27 -16.37 -11.68
N PHE A 86 13.97 -16.76 -10.62
CA PHE A 86 14.76 -18.00 -10.61
C PHE A 86 13.91 -19.24 -10.79
N THR A 87 12.75 -19.32 -10.13
CA THR A 87 11.82 -20.44 -10.27
C THR A 87 11.24 -20.50 -11.68
N LEU A 88 10.93 -19.36 -12.27
CA LEU A 88 10.45 -19.27 -13.65
C LEU A 88 11.49 -19.77 -14.65
N TYR A 89 12.77 -19.40 -14.46
CA TYR A 89 13.87 -19.94 -15.26
C TYR A 89 13.95 -21.46 -15.20
N GLN A 90 13.89 -22.00 -13.99
CA GLN A 90 13.97 -23.44 -13.75
C GLN A 90 12.83 -24.21 -14.42
N ILE A 91 11.59 -23.68 -14.37
CA ILE A 91 10.44 -24.27 -15.05
C ILE A 91 10.62 -24.30 -16.58
N MET A 92 11.23 -23.26 -17.17
CA MET A 92 11.31 -23.11 -18.62
C MET A 92 12.53 -23.80 -19.25
N LYS A 93 13.68 -23.82 -18.58
CA LYS A 93 14.95 -24.25 -19.18
C LYS A 93 15.47 -25.60 -18.67
N THR A 94 14.95 -26.09 -17.55
CA THR A 94 15.42 -27.34 -16.95
C THR A 94 14.41 -28.45 -17.23
N THR A 95 14.89 -29.60 -17.72
CA THR A 95 14.07 -30.80 -17.82
C THR A 95 13.82 -31.35 -16.42
N MET A 96 12.57 -31.40 -16.00
CA MET A 96 12.17 -31.80 -14.66
C MET A 96 11.11 -32.90 -14.71
N ASP A 97 11.12 -33.77 -13.71
CA ASP A 97 10.03 -34.72 -13.47
C ASP A 97 8.72 -33.98 -13.21
N MET A 98 7.60 -34.62 -13.55
CA MET A 98 6.24 -34.06 -13.39
C MET A 98 5.97 -33.58 -11.96
N PHE A 99 6.47 -34.32 -10.95
CA PHE A 99 6.33 -33.94 -9.55
C PHE A 99 7.08 -32.65 -9.20
N LEU A 100 8.32 -32.52 -9.69
CA LEU A 100 9.14 -31.32 -9.47
C LEU A 100 8.53 -30.11 -10.17
N LEU A 101 8.03 -30.29 -11.40
CA LEU A 101 7.35 -29.23 -12.14
C LEU A 101 6.16 -28.67 -11.35
N ILE A 102 5.29 -29.55 -10.83
CA ILE A 102 4.14 -29.13 -10.01
C ILE A 102 4.59 -28.36 -8.77
N MET A 103 5.64 -28.84 -8.09
CA MET A 103 6.19 -28.18 -6.92
C MET A 103 6.73 -26.77 -7.23
N PHE A 104 7.47 -26.60 -8.34
CA PHE A 104 7.99 -25.30 -8.74
C PHE A 104 6.88 -24.34 -9.20
N VAL A 105 5.88 -24.82 -9.94
CA VAL A 105 4.71 -24.01 -10.31
C VAL A 105 3.96 -23.54 -9.06
N PHE A 106 3.77 -24.42 -8.07
CA PHE A 106 3.17 -24.05 -6.79
C PHE A 106 3.99 -22.97 -6.05
N TRP A 107 5.32 -23.10 -6.00
CA TRP A 107 6.20 -22.11 -5.39
C TRP A 107 6.18 -20.76 -6.12
N LEU A 108 6.11 -20.78 -7.45
CA LEU A 108 5.99 -19.57 -8.27
C LEU A 108 4.69 -18.83 -7.96
N LEU A 109 3.56 -19.55 -8.02
CA LEU A 109 2.23 -18.98 -7.73
C LEU A 109 2.15 -18.45 -6.29
N SER A 110 2.70 -19.19 -5.32
CA SER A 110 2.74 -18.75 -3.93
C SER A 110 3.57 -17.48 -3.75
N SER A 111 4.72 -17.37 -4.42
CA SER A 111 5.57 -16.19 -4.36
C SER A 111 4.89 -14.96 -4.97
N LEU A 112 4.25 -15.13 -6.14
CA LEU A 112 3.46 -14.09 -6.79
C LEU A 112 2.28 -13.64 -5.92
N ALA A 113 1.56 -14.58 -5.31
CA ALA A 113 0.45 -14.28 -4.42
C ALA A 113 0.91 -13.47 -3.19
N ILE A 114 2.01 -13.87 -2.55
CA ILE A 114 2.55 -13.17 -1.38
C ILE A 114 2.90 -11.72 -1.72
N ILE A 115 3.66 -11.51 -2.81
CA ILE A 115 4.04 -10.17 -3.27
C ILE A 115 2.80 -9.36 -3.64
N GLY A 116 1.87 -9.98 -4.39
CA GLY A 116 0.64 -9.35 -4.83
C GLY A 116 -0.26 -8.91 -3.69
N PHE A 117 -0.50 -9.78 -2.70
CA PHE A 117 -1.31 -9.43 -1.52
C PHE A 117 -0.64 -8.32 -0.70
N ALA A 118 0.64 -8.49 -0.36
CA ALA A 118 1.37 -7.50 0.43
C ALA A 118 1.37 -6.11 -0.24
N ALA A 119 1.59 -6.07 -1.56
CA ALA A 119 1.60 -4.82 -2.31
C ALA A 119 0.19 -4.22 -2.49
N THR A 120 -0.85 -5.05 -2.68
CA THR A 120 -2.23 -4.59 -2.81
C THR A 120 -2.72 -3.91 -1.52
N PHE A 121 -2.39 -4.46 -0.35
CA PHE A 121 -2.77 -3.83 0.92
C PHE A 121 -1.98 -2.55 1.22
N ALA A 122 -0.70 -2.51 0.85
CA ALA A 122 0.08 -1.28 0.93
C ALA A 122 -0.48 -0.20 -0.02
N ALA A 123 -0.91 -0.57 -1.23
CA ALA A 123 -1.56 0.33 -2.16
C ALA A 123 -2.93 0.81 -1.66
N PHE A 124 -3.73 -0.05 -1.03
CA PHE A 124 -5.00 0.38 -0.40
C PHE A 124 -4.79 1.35 0.75
N LEU A 125 -3.73 1.19 1.54
CA LEU A 125 -3.37 2.16 2.57
C LEU A 125 -3.00 3.51 1.95
N HIS A 126 -2.20 3.49 0.88
CA HIS A 126 -1.82 4.68 0.13
C HIS A 126 -3.06 5.41 -0.43
N ASP A 127 -3.97 4.69 -1.09
CA ASP A 127 -5.22 5.25 -1.59
C ASP A 127 -6.09 5.81 -0.45
N ALA A 128 -6.26 5.05 0.65
CA ALA A 128 -7.09 5.47 1.78
C ALA A 128 -6.53 6.71 2.49
N ALA A 129 -5.21 6.87 2.54
CA ALA A 129 -4.57 8.06 3.10
C ALA A 129 -4.86 9.33 2.29
N HIS A 130 -5.07 9.18 0.98
CA HIS A 130 -5.43 10.26 0.04
C HIS A 130 -6.95 10.37 -0.20
N GLY A 131 -7.77 9.43 0.29
CA GLY A 131 -9.24 9.50 0.20
C GLY A 131 -9.90 10.76 0.80
N PRO A 132 -9.41 11.37 1.90
CA PRO A 132 -9.95 12.63 2.41
C PRO A 132 -9.76 13.81 1.45
N LEU A 133 -8.84 13.70 0.49
CA LEU A 133 -8.44 14.80 -0.40
C LEU A 133 -9.57 15.15 -1.39
N GLU A 134 -10.28 14.14 -1.90
CA GLU A 134 -11.44 14.29 -2.79
C GLU A 134 -12.59 15.02 -2.09
N HIS A 135 -12.86 14.66 -0.83
CA HIS A 135 -13.96 15.20 -0.02
C HIS A 135 -13.69 16.61 0.53
N VAL A 136 -12.42 16.96 0.73
CA VAL A 136 -12.03 18.31 1.15
C VAL A 136 -12.06 19.29 -0.02
N TYR A 137 -11.85 18.83 -1.26
CA TYR A 137 -11.99 19.66 -2.46
C TYR A 137 -13.44 20.08 -2.77
N ASP A 138 -14.43 19.28 -2.36
CA ASP A 138 -15.86 19.56 -2.53
C ASP A 138 -16.44 20.56 -1.50
N ILE A 139 -15.64 21.04 -0.55
CA ILE A 139 -16.10 22.04 0.43
C ILE A 139 -16.33 23.38 -0.29
N ASN A 140 -17.57 23.87 -0.26
CA ASN A 140 -17.93 25.14 -0.88
C ASN A 140 -17.25 26.31 -0.14
N VAL A 141 -16.30 26.94 -0.82
CA VAL A 141 -15.36 27.93 -0.25
C VAL A 141 -15.99 29.34 -0.14
N GLN A 142 -17.22 29.53 -0.60
CA GLN A 142 -17.78 30.85 -0.87
C GLN A 142 -18.13 31.71 0.35
N ASP A 143 -18.14 31.17 1.58
CA ASP A 143 -18.56 31.93 2.78
C ASP A 143 -17.73 31.63 4.05
N ILE A 144 -16.41 31.43 3.88
CA ILE A 144 -15.53 30.94 4.93
C ILE A 144 -14.55 32.02 5.41
N SER A 145 -14.44 32.21 6.73
CA SER A 145 -13.41 33.04 7.38
C SER A 145 -12.00 32.71 6.87
N MET A 146 -11.21 33.74 6.52
CA MET A 146 -9.87 33.62 5.95
C MET A 146 -8.92 32.71 6.77
N GLU A 147 -9.07 32.68 8.09
CA GLU A 147 -8.31 31.79 8.97
C GLU A 147 -8.64 30.30 8.74
N LYS A 148 -9.92 29.97 8.55
CA LYS A 148 -10.36 28.60 8.28
C LYS A 148 -9.99 28.17 6.87
N LEU A 149 -10.03 29.09 5.90
CA LEU A 149 -9.58 28.88 4.52
C LEU A 149 -8.07 28.58 4.46
N ALA A 150 -7.27 29.34 5.19
CA ALA A 150 -5.84 29.08 5.34
C ALA A 150 -5.57 27.71 6.00
N GLN A 151 -6.36 27.31 7.00
CA GLN A 151 -6.23 25.99 7.63
C GLN A 151 -6.60 24.83 6.69
N VAL A 152 -7.61 24.99 5.86
CA VAL A 152 -7.99 24.02 4.82
C VAL A 152 -6.89 23.93 3.78
N ASN A 153 -6.39 25.05 3.26
CA ASN A 153 -5.29 25.07 2.29
C ASN A 153 -3.98 24.48 2.83
N LEU A 154 -3.64 24.72 4.11
CA LEU A 154 -2.49 24.08 4.76
C LEU A 154 -2.67 22.56 4.93
N PHE A 155 -3.91 22.10 5.13
CA PHE A 155 -4.21 20.68 5.20
C PHE A 155 -4.14 20.04 3.81
N LEU A 156 -4.74 20.68 2.81
CA LEU A 156 -4.69 20.31 1.40
C LEU A 156 -3.27 20.23 0.87
N SER A 157 -2.44 21.24 1.15
CA SER A 157 -1.02 21.30 0.78
C SER A 157 -0.20 20.19 1.45
N LYS A 158 -0.54 19.79 2.69
CA LYS A 158 0.11 18.63 3.34
C LYS A 158 -0.35 17.30 2.77
N LEU A 159 -1.64 17.17 2.46
CA LEU A 159 -2.22 15.96 1.85
C LEU A 159 -1.72 15.74 0.42
N THR A 160 -1.45 16.81 -0.34
CA THR A 160 -0.87 16.73 -1.69
C THR A 160 0.65 16.63 -1.68
N GLY A 161 1.31 17.18 -0.67
CA GLY A 161 2.78 17.28 -0.62
C GLY A 161 3.50 16.12 0.08
N THR A 162 2.81 15.26 0.85
CA THR A 162 3.45 14.14 1.56
C THR A 162 2.98 12.80 1.02
N GLN A 163 3.90 11.98 0.50
CA GLN A 163 3.61 10.59 0.15
C GLN A 163 3.32 9.80 1.42
N ILE A 164 2.03 9.64 1.76
CA ILE A 164 1.60 8.80 2.87
C ILE A 164 1.36 7.39 2.33
N GLY A 165 2.19 6.44 2.74
CA GLY A 165 2.13 5.04 2.31
C GLY A 165 3.35 4.27 2.80
N PHE A 166 3.33 2.94 2.63
CA PHE A 166 4.53 2.14 2.88
C PHE A 166 5.52 2.29 1.73
N THR A 167 6.79 2.44 2.07
CA THR A 167 7.91 2.54 1.15
C THR A 167 8.77 1.30 1.24
N THR A 168 9.32 0.89 0.11
CA THR A 168 10.45 -0.05 0.10
C THR A 168 11.70 0.76 0.42
N CYS A 169 12.21 0.62 1.65
CA CYS A 169 13.49 1.21 2.04
C CYS A 169 13.54 2.76 1.93
N GLY A 170 12.39 3.47 1.95
CA GLY A 170 12.35 4.91 1.70
C GLY A 170 12.65 5.32 0.25
N LEU A 171 12.80 4.36 -0.67
CA LEU A 171 13.16 4.59 -2.06
C LEU A 171 11.93 4.64 -2.98
N LEU A 172 11.03 3.66 -2.84
CA LEU A 172 9.84 3.55 -3.70
C LEU A 172 8.59 3.28 -2.86
N THR A 173 7.60 4.15 -2.99
CA THR A 173 6.27 3.98 -2.38
C THR A 173 5.53 2.85 -3.08
N ILE A 174 4.97 1.93 -2.29
CA ILE A 174 4.22 0.78 -2.82
C ILE A 174 2.83 1.25 -3.24
N ASN A 175 2.72 1.69 -4.50
CA ASN A 175 1.49 2.10 -5.14
C ASN A 175 1.04 1.07 -6.21
N LYS A 176 -0.10 1.31 -6.85
CA LYS A 176 -0.62 0.42 -7.90
C LYS A 176 0.34 0.31 -9.11
N GLU A 177 1.07 1.38 -9.40
CA GLU A 177 2.05 1.42 -10.48
C GLU A 177 3.25 0.52 -10.19
N PHE A 178 3.67 0.44 -8.93
CA PHE A 178 4.74 -0.45 -8.48
C PHE A 178 4.34 -1.93 -8.62
N ILE A 179 3.08 -2.28 -8.32
CA ILE A 179 2.53 -3.62 -8.58
C ILE A 179 2.61 -3.95 -10.07
N LEU A 180 2.20 -3.00 -10.92
CA LEU A 180 2.24 -3.16 -12.37
C LEU A 180 3.68 -3.34 -12.87
N THR A 181 4.63 -2.62 -12.28
CA THR A 181 6.07 -2.73 -12.59
C THR A 181 6.58 -4.14 -12.29
N ILE A 182 6.26 -4.70 -11.12
CA ILE A 182 6.67 -6.07 -10.76
C ILE A 182 6.05 -7.08 -11.74
N ALA A 183 4.75 -6.96 -12.04
CA ALA A 183 4.10 -7.83 -13.01
C ALA A 183 4.75 -7.74 -14.40
N GLY A 184 5.14 -6.52 -14.82
CA GLY A 184 5.89 -6.27 -16.03
C GLY A 184 7.24 -7.00 -16.06
N VAL A 185 8.00 -6.97 -14.97
CA VAL A 185 9.28 -7.69 -14.86
C VAL A 185 9.09 -9.19 -15.10
N PHE A 186 8.09 -9.82 -14.49
CA PHE A 186 7.80 -11.25 -14.69
C PHE A 186 7.42 -11.55 -16.14
N LEU A 187 6.57 -10.72 -16.76
CA LEU A 187 6.13 -10.91 -18.13
C LEU A 187 7.28 -10.72 -19.13
N THR A 188 8.07 -9.65 -18.99
CA THR A 188 9.25 -9.41 -19.83
C THR A 188 10.25 -10.55 -19.69
N TYR A 189 10.53 -11.01 -18.47
CA TYR A 189 11.44 -12.11 -18.25
C TYR A 189 10.94 -13.42 -18.90
N PHE A 190 9.65 -13.72 -18.76
CA PHE A 190 9.02 -14.86 -19.42
C PHE A 190 9.15 -14.78 -20.95
N THR A 191 8.86 -13.61 -21.55
CA THR A 191 9.01 -13.41 -23.00
C THR A 191 10.45 -13.62 -23.45
N VAL A 192 11.43 -13.04 -22.74
CA VAL A 192 12.85 -13.21 -23.08
C VAL A 192 13.25 -14.68 -23.02
N LEU A 193 12.86 -15.41 -21.98
CA LEU A 193 13.17 -16.83 -21.85
C LEU A 193 12.50 -17.70 -22.90
N TYR A 194 11.32 -17.32 -23.37
CA TYR A 194 10.62 -18.00 -24.45
C TYR A 194 11.32 -17.79 -25.80
N THR A 195 11.92 -16.61 -26.00
CA THR A 195 12.67 -16.29 -27.23
C THR A 195 14.09 -16.84 -27.25
N LEU A 196 14.68 -17.10 -26.07
CA LEU A 196 15.99 -17.76 -25.91
C LEU A 196 15.85 -19.28 -25.99
#